data_AF-A0A2S2N9I0-F1
#
_entry.id   AF-A0A2S2N9I0-F1
#
_cell.length_a   1.000
_cell.length_b   1.000
_cell.length_c   1.000
_cell.angle_alpha   90.00
_cell.angle_beta   90.00
_cell.angle_gamma   90.00
#
_symmetry.space_group_name_H-M   'P 1'
#
loop_
_entity.id
_entity.type
_entity.pdbx_description
1 polymer ?
#
loop_
_entity_poly.entity_id
_entity_poly.type
_entity_poly.pdbx_seq_one_letter_code
_entity_poly.pdbx_strand_id
1 'polypeptide(L)'
;IQLLFLKNPLVYTDNDLAIYKSILIQTSVHLTTNGKKIKKGSSKYSTVIRKLFLSGGGLSMKLQKNNLVYWDNPNELVDRLRLLLASTSAGNTGVSNEIISIFEELREAGLIKRIPNV
;
A
#
# COMPACT_ATOMS: atom_id res chain seq x y z
N ILE A 1 -7.94 -23.51 27.52
CA ILE A 1 -6.49 -23.14 27.60
C ILE A 1 -5.56 -24.04 26.75
N GLN A 2 -5.99 -24.55 25.58
CA GLN A 2 -5.09 -25.33 24.70
C GLN A 2 -3.93 -24.49 24.14
N LEU A 3 -4.14 -23.17 24.00
CA LEU A 3 -3.20 -22.21 23.41
C LEU A 3 -1.84 -22.13 24.12
N LEU A 4 -1.78 -22.39 25.43
CA LEU A 4 -0.53 -22.37 26.20
C LEU A 4 0.25 -23.68 26.08
N PHE A 5 -0.43 -24.81 26.13
CA PHE A 5 0.21 -26.11 26.30
C PHE A 5 0.46 -26.85 24.98
N LEU A 6 -0.40 -26.67 23.97
CA LEU A 6 -0.29 -27.40 22.70
C LEU A 6 0.47 -26.60 21.65
N LYS A 7 1.33 -27.27 20.88
CA LYS A 7 2.07 -26.67 19.76
C LYS A 7 1.13 -26.20 18.63
N ASN A 8 0.11 -27.00 18.34
CA ASN A 8 -0.89 -26.75 17.28
C ASN A 8 -2.32 -26.94 17.85
N PRO A 9 -2.88 -25.92 18.51
CA PRO A 9 -4.23 -25.99 19.06
C PRO A 9 -5.28 -25.88 17.95
N LEU A 10 -6.25 -26.79 17.95
CA LEU A 10 -7.34 -26.85 16.96
C LEU A 10 -8.67 -26.31 17.51
N VAL A 11 -8.84 -26.31 18.83
CA VAL A 11 -10.08 -25.90 19.51
C VAL A 11 -9.74 -24.89 20.60
N TYR A 12 -10.28 -23.68 20.48
CA TYR A 12 -10.20 -22.62 21.48
C TYR A 12 -11.34 -21.63 21.30
N THR A 13 -11.72 -20.96 22.38
CA THR A 13 -12.76 -19.92 22.39
C THR A 13 -12.17 -18.51 22.24
N ASP A 14 -13.02 -17.52 22.02
CA ASP A 14 -12.59 -16.11 22.00
C ASP A 14 -12.07 -15.64 23.37
N ASN A 15 -12.64 -16.18 24.45
CA ASN A 15 -12.14 -15.93 25.81
C ASN A 15 -10.73 -16.51 26.01
N ASP A 16 -10.47 -17.73 25.51
CA ASP A 16 -9.12 -18.30 25.51
C ASP A 16 -8.13 -17.41 24.73
N LEU A 17 -8.55 -16.83 23.60
CA LEU A 17 -7.72 -15.90 22.83
C LEU A 17 -7.41 -14.61 23.60
N ALA A 18 -8.39 -14.05 24.30
CA ALA A 18 -8.22 -12.85 25.11
C ALA A 18 -7.22 -13.07 26.26
N ILE A 19 -7.37 -14.17 27.00
CA ILE A 19 -6.45 -14.58 28.07
C ILE A 19 -5.06 -14.86 27.50
N TYR A 20 -4.98 -15.56 26.37
CA TYR A 20 -3.71 -15.85 25.74
C TYR A 20 -2.99 -14.57 25.28
N LYS A 21 -3.73 -13.61 24.70
CA LYS A 21 -3.18 -12.32 24.29
C LYS A 21 -2.64 -11.53 25.49
N SER A 22 -3.36 -11.51 26.61
CA SER A 22 -2.91 -10.79 27.82
C SER A 22 -1.60 -11.40 28.37
N ILE A 23 -1.49 -12.72 28.39
CA ILE A 23 -0.26 -13.42 28.82
C ILE A 23 0.90 -13.10 27.87
N LEU A 24 0.67 -13.12 26.55
CA LEU A 24 1.71 -12.80 25.57
C LEU A 24 2.23 -11.37 25.74
N ILE A 25 1.36 -10.41 26.05
CA ILE A 25 1.74 -9.01 26.32
C ILE A 25 2.56 -8.92 27.60
N GLN A 26 2.07 -9.52 28.70
CA GLN A 26 2.75 -9.47 30.01
C GLN A 26 4.14 -10.12 29.99
N THR A 27 4.26 -11.26 29.31
CA THR A 27 5.52 -12.01 29.24
C THR A 27 6.44 -11.56 28.12
N SER A 28 5.96 -10.73 27.19
CA SER A 28 6.69 -10.29 25.98
C SER A 28 7.30 -11.44 25.16
N VAL A 29 6.86 -12.68 25.37
CA VAL A 29 7.49 -13.88 24.79
C VAL A 29 7.35 -13.92 23.26
N HIS A 30 6.29 -13.31 22.75
CA HIS A 30 5.99 -13.18 21.32
C HIS A 30 6.92 -12.19 20.59
N LEU A 31 7.69 -11.38 21.30
CA LEU A 31 8.61 -10.39 20.74
C LEU A 31 10.02 -10.97 20.55
N THR A 32 10.75 -10.44 19.58
CA THR A 32 12.17 -10.70 19.32
C THR A 32 13.03 -10.22 20.49
N THR A 33 14.30 -10.62 20.56
CA THR A 33 15.24 -10.19 21.61
C THR A 33 15.35 -8.66 21.74
N ASN A 34 15.15 -7.94 20.64
CA ASN A 34 15.13 -6.48 20.60
C ASN A 34 13.77 -5.86 21.01
N GLY A 35 12.77 -6.65 21.38
CA GLY A 35 11.43 -6.21 21.83
C GLY A 35 10.56 -5.52 20.77
N LYS A 36 11.11 -5.11 19.61
CA LYS A 36 10.40 -4.26 18.62
C LYS A 36 9.56 -5.02 17.61
N LYS A 37 9.87 -6.29 17.35
CA LYS A 37 9.23 -7.10 16.30
C LYS A 37 8.70 -8.40 16.88
N ILE A 38 7.58 -8.90 16.36
CA ILE A 38 7.05 -10.22 16.71
C ILE A 38 7.96 -11.31 16.11
N LYS A 39 8.31 -12.32 16.90
CA LYS A 39 9.07 -13.50 16.46
C LYS A 39 8.29 -14.24 15.36
N LYS A 40 8.95 -14.49 14.23
CA LYS A 40 8.39 -15.23 13.08
C LYS A 40 8.91 -16.66 13.06
N GLY A 41 8.23 -17.55 12.33
CA GLY A 41 8.75 -18.88 11.99
C GLY A 41 8.11 -20.07 12.72
N SER A 42 7.16 -19.84 13.64
CA SER A 42 6.38 -20.94 14.23
C SER A 42 5.01 -21.09 13.56
N SER A 43 4.51 -22.34 13.49
CA SER A 43 3.13 -22.63 13.08
C SER A 43 2.14 -21.79 13.89
N LYS A 44 2.32 -21.77 15.22
CA LYS A 44 1.53 -20.96 16.15
C LYS A 44 1.57 -19.45 15.84
N TYR A 45 2.71 -18.93 15.38
CA TYR A 45 2.80 -17.54 14.91
C TYR A 45 1.88 -17.30 13.72
N SER A 46 1.95 -18.15 12.70
CA SER A 46 1.19 -17.95 11.47
C SER A 46 -0.33 -18.07 11.64
N THR A 47 -0.77 -18.98 12.53
CA THR A 47 -2.17 -19.34 12.73
C THR A 47 -2.87 -18.45 13.76
N VAL A 48 -2.19 -18.14 14.88
CA VAL A 48 -2.79 -17.46 16.04
C VAL A 48 -2.14 -16.10 16.31
N ILE A 49 -0.83 -16.05 16.58
CA ILE A 49 -0.17 -14.84 17.11
C ILE A 49 -0.24 -13.69 16.10
N ARG A 50 0.00 -13.95 14.80
CA ARG A 50 -0.09 -12.93 13.74
C ARG A 50 -1.49 -12.28 13.66
N LYS A 51 -2.55 -13.05 13.92
CA LYS A 51 -3.93 -12.55 13.90
C LYS A 51 -4.25 -11.70 15.13
N LEU A 52 -3.69 -12.05 16.29
CA LEU A 52 -3.90 -11.31 17.55
C LEU A 52 -3.19 -9.95 17.57
N PHE A 53 -2.09 -9.84 16.82
CA PHE A 53 -1.27 -8.64 16.68
C PHE A 53 -1.16 -8.28 15.19
N LEU A 54 -2.28 -7.88 14.59
CA LEU A 54 -2.33 -7.25 13.28
C LEU A 54 -1.48 -5.97 13.33
N SER A 55 -0.19 -6.11 13.09
CA SER A 55 0.67 -4.97 12.81
C SER A 55 0.35 -4.56 11.40
N GLY A 56 -0.32 -3.43 11.24
CA GLY A 56 -0.42 -2.74 9.96
C GLY A 56 0.99 -2.47 9.49
N GLY A 57 1.56 -3.38 8.71
CA GLY A 57 2.81 -3.15 8.01
C GLY A 57 2.52 -2.00 7.07
N GLY A 58 2.94 -0.80 7.44
CA GLY A 58 2.60 0.43 6.73
C GLY A 58 2.73 0.26 5.22
N LEU A 59 1.91 1.00 4.47
CA LEU A 59 1.89 0.95 3.01
C LEU A 59 3.31 1.20 2.47
N SER A 60 3.97 0.13 2.02
CA SER A 60 5.28 0.22 1.37
C SER A 60 5.06 0.63 -0.09
N MET A 61 4.70 1.89 -0.30
CA MET A 61 4.58 2.46 -1.63
C MET A 61 5.96 2.87 -2.12
N LYS A 62 6.40 2.33 -3.25
CA LYS A 62 7.56 2.89 -3.95
C LYS A 62 7.13 4.27 -4.46
N LEU A 63 7.67 5.32 -3.87
CA LEU A 63 7.48 6.67 -4.38
C LEU A 63 8.12 6.74 -5.76
N GLN A 64 7.32 6.83 -6.81
CA GLN A 64 7.84 7.16 -8.13
C GLN A 64 8.41 8.57 -8.03
N LYS A 65 9.67 8.75 -8.48
CA LYS A 65 10.27 10.07 -8.64
C LYS A 65 9.52 10.75 -9.78
N ASN A 66 8.46 11.46 -9.45
CA ASN A 66 7.80 12.35 -10.39
C ASN A 66 8.71 13.57 -10.50
N ASN A 67 9.41 13.73 -11.62
CA ASN A 67 10.07 15.00 -11.90
C ASN A 67 8.98 16.05 -12.08
N LEU A 68 8.93 17.04 -11.19
CA LEU A 68 8.10 18.22 -11.37
C LEU A 68 8.71 19.03 -12.51
N VAL A 69 8.16 18.90 -13.71
CA VAL A 69 8.50 19.72 -14.86
C VAL A 69 7.49 20.85 -14.92
N TYR A 70 7.97 22.09 -14.87
CA TYR A 70 7.14 23.28 -15.02
C TYR A 70 7.16 23.68 -16.49
N TRP A 71 5.99 23.79 -17.11
CA TRP A 71 5.86 24.13 -18.53
C TRP A 71 5.42 25.59 -18.65
N ASP A 72 6.26 26.42 -19.25
CA ASP A 72 5.95 27.85 -19.44
C ASP A 72 5.04 28.12 -20.66
N ASN A 73 5.01 27.18 -21.61
CA ASN A 73 4.37 27.36 -22.91
C ASN A 73 3.38 26.22 -23.21
N PRO A 74 2.10 26.53 -23.51
CA PRO A 74 1.12 25.53 -23.92
C PRO A 74 1.52 24.68 -25.13
N ASN A 75 2.34 25.21 -26.04
CA ASN A 75 2.80 24.43 -27.19
C ASN A 75 3.70 23.26 -26.77
N GLU A 76 4.50 23.43 -25.71
CA GLU A 76 5.36 22.36 -25.17
C GLU A 76 4.52 21.22 -24.58
N LEU A 77 3.42 21.55 -23.91
CA LEU A 77 2.44 20.58 -23.41
C LEU A 77 1.80 19.78 -24.55
N VAL A 78 1.44 20.45 -25.65
CA VAL A 78 0.85 19.80 -26.83
C VAL A 78 1.85 18.85 -27.52
N ASP A 79 3.11 19.28 -27.67
CA ASP A 79 4.17 18.44 -28.23
C ASP A 79 4.45 17.22 -27.34
N ARG A 80 4.50 17.43 -26.02
CA ARG A 80 4.65 16.34 -25.06
C ARG A 80 3.46 15.37 -25.12
N LEU A 81 2.23 15.88 -25.16
CA LEU A 81 1.03 15.08 -25.29
C LEU A 81 1.05 14.21 -26.55
N ARG A 82 1.48 14.76 -27.69
CA ARG A 82 1.63 14.02 -28.94
C ARG A 82 2.58 12.83 -28.79
N LEU A 83 3.72 13.03 -28.11
CA LEU A 83 4.68 11.95 -27.83
C LEU A 83 4.08 10.87 -26.91
N LEU A 84 3.33 11.27 -25.87
CA LEU A 84 2.69 10.32 -24.95
C LEU A 84 1.58 9.50 -25.63
N LEU A 85 0.82 10.10 -26.55
CA LEU A 85 -0.18 9.39 -27.34
C LEU A 85 0.47 8.37 -28.30
N ALA A 86 1.59 8.72 -28.92
CA ALA A 86 2.38 7.78 -29.72
C ALA A 86 2.93 6.63 -28.86
N SER A 87 3.44 6.93 -27.67
CA SER A 87 3.89 5.93 -26.68
C SER A 87 2.75 4.98 -26.25
N THR A 88 1.55 5.52 -26.02
CA THR A 88 0.34 4.74 -25.69
C THR A 88 -0.06 3.84 -26.85
N SER A 89 -0.01 4.36 -28.08
CA SER A 89 -0.29 3.60 -29.30
C SER A 89 0.70 2.46 -29.52
N ALA A 90 1.94 2.60 -29.03
CA ALA A 90 2.94 1.54 -29.01
C ALA A 90 2.78 0.53 -27.85
N GLY A 91 1.72 0.67 -27.03
CA GLY A 91 1.39 -0.26 -25.95
C GLY A 91 1.91 0.13 -24.55
N ASN A 92 2.45 1.34 -24.38
CA ASN A 92 2.90 1.80 -23.07
C ASN A 92 1.72 2.31 -22.22
N THR A 93 1.35 1.57 -21.17
CA THR A 93 0.29 1.97 -20.22
C THR A 93 0.78 2.82 -19.05
N GLY A 94 2.10 3.02 -18.92
CA GLY A 94 2.71 3.77 -17.82
C GLY A 94 2.62 5.30 -17.94
N VAL A 95 2.07 5.82 -19.04
CA VAL A 95 2.03 7.26 -19.35
C VAL A 95 0.70 7.94 -19.02
N SER A 96 -0.32 7.20 -18.58
CA SER A 96 -1.67 7.73 -18.38
C SER A 96 -1.73 8.87 -17.35
N ASN A 97 -0.96 8.78 -16.26
CA ASN A 97 -0.94 9.82 -15.22
C ASN A 97 -0.40 11.16 -15.77
N GLU A 98 0.62 11.10 -16.62
CA GLU A 98 1.22 12.29 -17.23
C GLU A 98 0.25 12.91 -18.25
N ILE A 99 -0.42 12.10 -19.07
CA ILE A 99 -1.47 12.57 -19.99
C ILE A 99 -2.59 13.30 -19.23
N ILE A 100 -3.05 12.73 -18.12
CA ILE A 100 -4.07 13.37 -17.26
C ILE A 100 -3.54 14.71 -16.73
N SER A 101 -2.31 14.75 -16.21
CA SER A 101 -1.69 15.98 -15.70
C SER A 101 -1.64 17.10 -16.76
N ILE A 102 -1.32 16.76 -18.02
CA ILE A 102 -1.31 17.74 -19.12
C ILE A 102 -2.73 18.26 -19.41
N PHE A 103 -3.75 17.40 -19.41
CA PHE A 103 -5.13 17.85 -19.61
C PHE A 103 -5.63 18.75 -18.48
N GLU A 104 -5.23 18.49 -17.24
CA GLU A 104 -5.54 19.36 -16.10
C GLU A 104 -4.93 20.76 -16.31
N GLU A 105 -3.64 20.83 -16.67
CA GLU A 105 -2.90 22.07 -16.88
C GLU A 105 -3.46 22.90 -18.05
N LEU A 106 -3.75 22.26 -19.19
CA LEU A 106 -4.39 22.93 -20.34
C LEU A 106 -5.78 23.47 -20.00
N ARG A 107 -6.51 22.80 -19.10
CA ARG A 107 -7.83 23.26 -18.64
C ARG A 107 -7.69 24.43 -17.66
N GLU A 108 -6.74 24.39 -16.74
CA GLU A 108 -6.45 25.49 -15.81
C GLU A 108 -5.98 26.75 -16.55
N ALA A 109 -5.22 26.59 -17.63
CA ALA A 109 -4.87 27.68 -18.55
C ALA A 109 -6.06 28.21 -19.38
N GLY A 110 -7.23 27.57 -19.31
CA GLY A 110 -8.44 27.97 -20.04
C GLY A 110 -8.40 27.65 -21.54
N LEU A 111 -7.45 26.85 -22.00
CA LEU A 111 -7.24 26.52 -23.42
C LEU A 111 -8.17 25.40 -23.89
N ILE A 112 -8.58 24.52 -22.98
CA ILE A 112 -9.56 23.47 -23.24
C ILE A 112 -10.71 23.54 -22.24
N LYS A 113 -11.86 23.01 -22.64
CA LYS A 113 -13.05 22.91 -21.79
C LYS A 113 -13.50 21.47 -21.73
N ARG A 114 -13.92 21.04 -20.55
CA ARG A 114 -14.59 19.75 -20.38
C ARG A 114 -15.94 19.83 -21.07
N ILE A 115 -16.18 18.93 -22.01
CA ILE A 115 -17.52 18.72 -22.56
C ILE A 115 -18.28 17.89 -21.52
N PRO A 116 -19.38 18.39 -20.95
CA PRO A 116 -20.19 17.59 -20.03
C PRO A 116 -20.88 16.46 -20.82
N ASN A 117 -20.70 15.22 -20.35
CA ASN A 117 -21.45 14.02 -20.73
C ASN A 117 -21.25 13.48 -22.17
N VAL A 118 -20.00 13.17 -22.53
CA VAL A 118 -19.68 12.10 -23.49
C VAL A 118 -18.93 11.00 -22.75
#